data_AF-A0A386AX04-F1
#
_entry.id   AF-A0A386AX04-F1
#
_cell.length_a   1.000
_cell.length_b   1.000
_cell.length_c   1.000
_cell.angle_alpha   90.00
_cell.angle_beta   90.00
_cell.angle_gamma   90.00
#
_symmetry.space_group_name_H-M   'P 1'
#
loop_
_entity.id
_entity.type
_entity.pdbx_description
1 polymer ?
#
loop_
_entity_poly.entity_id
_entity_poly.type
_entity_poly.pdbx_seq_one_letter_code
_entity_poly.pdbx_strand_id
1 'polypeptide(L)'
;MLDKKNTIQLKGVIKSCLSNGMFRVKLENGFEIIAHISGKIRRNFIQILLGDSIIVEISPYDLKRGRIIYRFNYNSSIYNRSYISKKKKL
;
A
#
# COMPACT_ATOMS: atom_id res chain seq x y z
N MET A 1 -27.89 9.76 4.36
CA MET A 1 -26.57 9.84 3.67
C MET A 1 -25.51 9.51 4.71
N LEU A 2 -24.94 8.30 4.69
CA LEU A 2 -24.01 7.88 5.75
C LEU A 2 -22.74 8.74 5.72
N ASP A 3 -22.47 9.37 6.86
CA ASP A 3 -21.33 10.22 7.12
C ASP A 3 -20.00 9.57 6.72
N LYS A 4 -19.28 10.21 5.80
CA LYS A 4 -17.90 9.87 5.41
C LYS A 4 -16.88 10.07 6.55
N LYS A 5 -17.30 10.27 7.81
CA LYS A 5 -16.48 10.89 8.86
C LYS A 5 -15.89 9.91 9.88
N ASN A 6 -16.32 8.66 9.94
CA ASN A 6 -15.80 7.72 10.92
C ASN A 6 -15.01 6.60 10.23
N THR A 7 -13.91 6.92 9.57
CA THR A 7 -12.94 5.91 9.10
C THR A 7 -11.60 6.18 9.77
N ILE A 8 -11.00 5.12 10.32
CA ILE A 8 -9.72 5.21 11.02
C ILE A 8 -8.62 4.93 10.01
N GLN A 9 -7.66 5.83 9.91
CA GLN A 9 -6.47 5.65 9.05
C GLN A 9 -5.34 5.06 9.87
N LEU A 10 -4.82 3.92 9.43
CA LEU A 10 -3.68 3.26 10.05
C LEU A 10 -2.59 2.98 9.02
N LYS A 11 -1.35 2.98 9.49
CA LYS A 11 -0.19 2.57 8.70
C LYS A 11 0.02 1.07 8.81
N GLY A 12 0.56 0.50 7.74
CA GLY A 12 0.89 -0.91 7.71
C GLY A 12 1.78 -1.27 6.54
N VAL A 13 2.19 -2.53 6.50
CA VAL A 13 3.06 -3.11 5.48
C VAL A 13 2.37 -4.30 4.83
N ILE A 14 2.48 -4.43 3.51
CA ILE A 14 1.92 -5.60 2.80
C ILE A 14 2.76 -6.85 3.09
N LYS A 15 2.09 -7.90 3.57
CA LYS A 15 2.71 -9.18 3.90
C LYS A 15 2.56 -10.21 2.79
N SER A 16 1.38 -10.31 2.18
CA SER A 16 1.11 -11.27 1.10
C SER A 16 0.02 -10.78 0.14
N CYS A 17 0.09 -11.19 -1.13
CA CYS A 17 -0.94 -10.94 -2.12
C CYS A 17 -1.93 -12.13 -2.17
N LEU A 18 -3.23 -11.88 -2.27
CA LEU A 18 -4.27 -12.90 -2.45
C LEU A 18 -4.83 -12.85 -3.88
N SER A 19 -5.39 -13.97 -4.35
CA SER A 19 -5.86 -14.18 -5.74
C SER A 19 -6.92 -13.17 -6.22
N ASN A 20 -7.69 -12.56 -5.32
CA ASN A 20 -8.84 -11.71 -5.69
C ASN A 20 -8.51 -10.22 -5.75
N GLY A 21 -7.22 -9.87 -5.91
CA GLY A 21 -6.76 -8.48 -5.82
C GLY A 21 -6.90 -7.88 -4.41
N MET A 22 -6.89 -8.76 -3.41
CA MET A 22 -6.83 -8.41 -2.00
C MET A 22 -5.40 -8.64 -1.48
N PHE A 23 -5.05 -7.93 -0.41
CA PHE A 23 -3.72 -8.00 0.18
C PHE A 23 -3.85 -8.26 1.68
N ARG A 24 -2.98 -9.11 2.23
CA ARG A 24 -2.79 -9.17 3.68
C ARG A 24 -1.87 -8.03 4.07
N VAL A 25 -2.36 -7.18 4.95
CA VAL A 25 -1.61 -6.06 5.50
C VAL A 25 -1.38 -6.32 6.97
N LYS A 26 -0.13 -6.18 7.40
CA LYS A 26 0.23 -6.15 8.81
C LYS A 26 0.23 -4.69 9.26
N LEU A 27 -0.66 -4.37 10.19
CA LEU A 27 -0.73 -3.05 10.83
C LEU A 27 0.45 -2.87 11.79
N GLU A 28 0.79 -1.62 12.08
CA GLU A 28 1.83 -1.30 13.09
C GLU A 28 1.47 -1.88 14.47
N ASN A 29 0.18 -2.01 14.77
CA ASN A 29 -0.33 -2.62 16.01
C ASN A 29 -0.11 -4.15 16.08
N GLY A 30 0.46 -4.77 15.04
CA GLY A 30 0.73 -6.20 14.98
C GLY A 30 -0.41 -7.06 14.42
N PHE A 31 -1.62 -6.51 14.28
CA PHE A 31 -2.76 -7.21 13.67
C PHE A 31 -2.63 -7.35 12.16
N GLU A 32 -3.15 -8.45 11.64
CA GLU A 32 -3.24 -8.71 10.20
C GLU A 32 -4.67 -8.53 9.72
N ILE A 33 -4.83 -7.76 8.64
CA ILE A 33 -6.11 -7.46 8.03
C ILE A 33 -6.08 -7.78 6.54
N ILE A 34 -7.27 -7.95 5.96
CA ILE A 34 -7.43 -8.11 4.51
C ILE A 34 -7.87 -6.77 3.94
N ALA A 35 -7.07 -6.20 3.07
CA ALA A 35 -7.36 -4.92 2.45
C ALA A 35 -7.51 -5.03 0.94
N HIS A 36 -8.43 -4.25 0.38
CA HIS A 36 -8.60 -4.10 -1.06
C HIS A 36 -8.12 -2.72 -1.51
N ILE A 37 -7.83 -2.61 -2.80
CA ILE A 37 -7.33 -1.37 -3.39
C ILE A 37 -8.46 -0.36 -3.55
N SER A 38 -8.23 0.90 -3.15
CA SER A 38 -9.18 1.99 -3.45
C SER A 38 -9.26 2.29 -4.95
N GLY A 39 -10.42 2.77 -5.41
CA GLY A 39 -10.61 3.16 -6.81
C GLY A 39 -9.63 4.24 -7.29
N LYS A 40 -9.05 5.05 -6.38
CA LYS A 40 -8.01 6.02 -6.72
C LYS A 40 -6.71 5.32 -7.13
N ILE A 41 -6.22 4.37 -6.33
CA ILE A 41 -5.03 3.57 -6.65
C ILE A 41 -5.21 2.82 -7.97
N ARG A 42 -6.39 2.19 -8.19
CA ARG A 42 -6.70 1.50 -9.46
C ARG A 42 -6.63 2.44 -10.67
N ARG A 43 -7.23 3.64 -10.59
CA ARG A 43 -7.19 4.64 -11.67
C ARG A 43 -5.78 5.19 -11.93
N ASN A 44 -4.97 5.32 -10.89
CA ASN A 44 -3.60 5.82 -10.98
C ASN A 44 -2.57 4.73 -11.34
N PHE A 45 -3.01 3.49 -11.65
CA PHE A 45 -2.14 2.35 -11.98
C PHE A 45 -1.00 2.13 -10.98
N ILE A 46 -1.22 2.47 -9.71
CA ILE A 46 -0.21 2.28 -8.67
C ILE A 46 -0.14 0.79 -8.37
N GLN A 47 0.97 0.16 -8.75
CA GLN A 47 1.25 -1.23 -8.41
C GLN A 47 1.53 -1.35 -6.93
N ILE A 48 1.12 -2.46 -6.32
CA ILE A 48 1.38 -2.75 -4.91
C ILE A 48 2.18 -4.05 -4.85
N LEU A 49 3.30 -4.01 -4.14
CA LEU A 49 4.24 -5.11 -3.98
C LEU A 49 4.31 -5.56 -2.52
N LEU A 50 4.91 -6.73 -2.31
CA LEU A 50 5.20 -7.26 -0.98
C LEU A 50 6.22 -6.37 -0.27
N GLY A 51 5.98 -6.03 0.99
CA GLY A 51 6.88 -5.18 1.78
C GLY A 51 6.67 -3.68 1.62
N ASP A 52 5.74 -3.23 0.78
CA ASP A 52 5.43 -1.81 0.65
C ASP A 52 4.77 -1.26 1.92
N SER A 53 5.22 -0.08 2.33
CA SER A 53 4.56 0.73 3.36
C SER A 53 3.35 1.44 2.74
N ILE A 54 2.19 1.27 3.37
CA ILE A 54 0.92 1.79 2.88
C ILE A 54 0.07 2.38 4.01
N ILE A 55 -0.96 3.15 3.65
CA ILE A 55 -2.01 3.63 4.55
C ILE A 55 -3.32 2.93 4.20
N VAL A 56 -3.95 2.36 5.23
CA VAL A 56 -5.24 1.69 5.14
C VAL A 56 -6.28 2.49 5.91
N GLU A 57 -7.47 2.67 5.34
CA GLU A 57 -8.67 3.05 6.09
C GLU A 57 -9.42 1.80 6.51
N ILE A 58 -9.81 1.80 7.78
CA ILE A 58 -10.63 0.78 8.39
C ILE A 58 -11.92 1.43 8.86
N SER A 59 -13.02 0.73 8.65
CA SER A 59 -14.29 1.12 9.22
C SER A 59 -14.31 0.68 10.68
N PRO A 60 -14.74 1.51 11.64
CA PRO A 60 -14.83 1.13 13.05
C PRO A 60 -15.78 -0.05 13.29
N TYR A 61 -16.64 -0.35 12.33
CA TYR A 61 -17.57 -1.48 12.36
C TYR A 61 -16.94 -2.81 11.93
N ASP A 62 -15.86 -2.79 11.15
CA ASP A 62 -15.15 -4.00 10.71
C ASP A 62 -13.63 -3.76 10.73
N LEU A 63 -13.01 -4.18 11.83
CA LEU A 63 -11.57 -4.06 12.07
C LEU A 63 -10.73 -5.07 11.28
N LYS A 64 -11.34 -6.10 10.67
CA LYS A 64 -10.62 -7.14 9.91
C LYS A 64 -10.45 -6.79 8.43
N ARG A 65 -11.27 -5.86 7.93
CA ARG A 65 -11.26 -5.43 6.54
C ARG A 65 -10.84 -3.97 6.41
N GLY A 66 -10.02 -3.70 5.40
CA GLY A 66 -9.52 -2.35 5.15
C GLY A 66 -9.55 -1.97 3.67
N ARG A 67 -9.29 -0.69 3.42
CA ARG A 67 -9.13 -0.13 2.09
C ARG A 67 -7.80 0.60 1.99
N ILE A 68 -6.99 0.25 1.00
CA ILE A 68 -5.68 0.89 0.76
C ILE A 68 -5.90 2.21 0.00
N ILE A 69 -5.47 3.34 0.56
CA ILE A 69 -5.65 4.68 -0.04
C ILE A 69 -4.33 5.21 -0.60
N TYR A 70 -3.23 4.88 0.06
CA TYR A 70 -1.94 5.46 -0.26
C TYR A 70 -0.81 4.46 -0.11
N ARG A 71 0.17 4.56 -1.01
CA ARG A 71 1.46 3.85 -0.96
C ARG A 71 2.56 4.87 -0.80
N PHE A 72 3.43 4.68 0.19
CA PHE A 72 4.60 5.52 0.35
C PHE A 72 5.62 5.17 -0.74
N ASN A 73 6.04 6.17 -1.50
CA ASN A 73 7.04 5.98 -2.54
C ASN A 73 8.42 6.31 -1.98
N TYR A 74 9.30 5.32 -1.84
CA TYR A 74 10.72 5.59 -1.59
C TYR A 74 11.35 5.91 -2.95
N ASN A 75 11.45 7.20 -3.25
CA ASN A 75 12.05 7.70 -4.48
C ASN A 75 13.46 7.09 -4.68
N SER A 76 13.55 6.10 -5.58
CA SER A 76 14.79 5.44 -5.97
C SER A 76 15.53 6.24 -7.04
N SER A 77 15.58 7.58 -6.89
CA SER A 77 16.30 8.43 -7.85
C SER A 77 17.82 8.37 -7.70
N ILE A 78 18.33 7.78 -6.61
CA ILE A 78 19.77 7.67 -6.35
C ILE A 78 20.38 6.39 -6.95
N TYR A 79 19.63 5.29 -7.06
CA TYR A 79 20.20 4.02 -7.52
C TYR A 79 20.42 3.95 -9.04
N ASN A 80 19.67 4.68 -9.86
CA ASN A 80 19.80 4.60 -11.32
C ASN A 80 20.95 5.42 -11.93
N ARG A 81 21.57 6.35 -11.18
CA ARG A 81 22.68 7.18 -11.71
C ARG A 81 23.98 6.39 -11.88
N SER A 82 24.25 5.46 -10.96
CA SER A 82 25.51 4.68 -10.93
C SER A 82 25.58 3.59 -11.99
N TYR A 83 24.45 2.98 -12.37
CA TYR A 83 24.41 1.94 -13.41
C TYR A 83 24.61 2.50 -14.82
N ILE A 84 24.10 3.69 -15.10
CA ILE A 84 24.19 4.32 -16.43
C ILE A 84 25.61 4.86 -16.70
N SER A 85 26.35 5.26 -15.65
CA SER A 85 27.72 5.78 -15.80
C SER A 85 28.76 4.67 -16.02
N LYS A 86 28.59 3.48 -15.42
CA LYS A 86 29.50 2.34 -15.65
C LYS A 86 29.39 1.74 -17.04
N LYS A 87 28.23 1.80 -17.70
CA LYS A 87 28.01 1.21 -19.04
C LYS A 87 28.52 2.09 -20.20
N LYS A 88 28.93 3.34 -19.92
CA LYS A 88 29.45 4.28 -20.92
C LYS A 88 30.98 4.28 -21.04
N LYS A 89 31.67 3.42 -20.29
CA LYS A 89 33.13 3.36 -20.17
C LYS A 89 33.74 2.00 -20.54
N LEU A 90 32.95 1.13 -21.18
CA LEU A 90 33.36 -0.16 -21.76
C LEU A 90 32.97 -0.16 -23.23
#